data_AF-A0A7J2S4K5-F1
#
_entry.id   AF-A0A7J2S4K5-F1
#
_cell.length_a   1.000
_cell.length_b   1.000
_cell.length_c   1.000
_cell.angle_alpha   90.00
_cell.angle_beta   90.00
_cell.angle_gamma   90.00
#
_symmetry.space_group_name_H-M   'P 1'
#
loop_
_entity.id
_entity.type
_entity.pdbx_description
1 polymer ?
#
loop_
_entity_poly.entity_id
_entity_poly.type
_entity_poly.pdbx_seq_one_letter_code
_entity_poly.pdbx_strand_id
1 'polypeptide(L)'
;LYLTQVVMRLHELSFPQEEEEQEKRYYVRLTCYGNYKIQIIKIIREITGFGLKQSKEFVESVPANIPFDTNTNAIDIENAQKVVNKLKERGATVELIPFDERKTS
;
A
#
# COMPACT_ATOMS: atom_id res chain seq x y z
N LEU A 1 -52.27 -2.60 27.81
CA LEU A 1 -51.74 -1.59 26.86
C LEU A 1 -50.23 -1.35 26.96
N TYR A 2 -49.48 -1.94 27.90
CA TYR A 2 -48.01 -1.79 27.97
C TYR A 2 -47.20 -2.93 27.30
N LEU A 3 -47.86 -4.00 26.83
CA LEU A 3 -47.18 -5.15 26.22
C LEU A 3 -46.94 -5.00 24.71
N THR A 4 -47.62 -4.09 24.02
CA THR A 4 -47.36 -3.80 22.60
C THR A 4 -46.19 -2.84 22.38
N GLN A 5 -45.80 -2.05 23.38
CA GLN A 5 -44.68 -1.10 23.24
C GLN A 5 -43.30 -1.78 23.32
N VAL A 6 -43.21 -3.00 23.87
CA VAL A 6 -41.93 -3.69 24.13
C VAL A 6 -41.51 -4.60 22.97
N VAL A 7 -42.44 -5.06 22.13
CA VAL A 7 -42.16 -5.97 21.01
C VAL A 7 -41.57 -5.24 19.78
N MET A 8 -41.64 -3.91 19.74
CA MET A 8 -41.05 -3.07 18.68
C MET A 8 -39.59 -2.65 18.95
N ARG A 9 -38.82 -3.42 19.74
CA ARG A 9 -37.46 -3.01 20.16
C ARG A 9 -36.34 -4.03 19.98
N LEU A 10 -36.55 -5.18 19.34
CA LEU A 10 -35.57 -6.27 19.43
C LEU A 10 -35.22 -7.07 18.17
N HIS A 11 -35.50 -6.58 16.97
CA HIS A 11 -34.94 -7.24 15.78
C HIS A 11 -34.70 -6.24 14.66
N GLU A 12 -33.50 -6.30 14.08
CA GLU A 12 -33.09 -5.66 12.81
C GLU A 12 -32.60 -4.21 12.86
N LEU A 13 -31.56 -3.97 13.67
CA LEU A 13 -30.47 -3.08 13.24
C LEU A 13 -29.17 -3.90 13.20
N SER A 14 -29.17 -4.92 12.35
CA SER A 14 -27.97 -5.63 11.93
C SER A 14 -27.61 -5.17 10.52
N PHE A 15 -26.61 -4.29 10.46
CA PHE A 15 -25.60 -4.09 9.40
C PHE A 15 -26.11 -3.78 7.97
N PRO A 16 -25.52 -2.78 7.31
CA PRO A 16 -24.10 -2.82 7.00
C PRO A 16 -23.36 -1.77 7.82
N GLN A 17 -22.23 -2.18 8.41
CA GLN A 17 -21.11 -1.25 8.37
C GLN A 17 -20.89 -1.02 6.89
N GLU A 18 -21.21 0.17 6.42
CA GLU A 18 -20.44 0.75 5.32
C GLU A 18 -19.00 0.70 5.83
N GLU A 19 -18.32 -0.43 5.58
CA GLU A 19 -16.91 -0.42 5.31
C GLU A 19 -16.81 0.54 4.14
N GLU A 20 -16.69 1.83 4.49
CA GLU A 20 -16.28 2.84 3.56
C GLU A 20 -15.15 2.18 2.79
N GLU A 21 -15.37 2.06 1.50
CA GLU A 21 -14.39 1.76 0.48
C GLU A 21 -13.40 2.95 0.46
N GLN A 22 -12.84 3.28 1.63
CA GLN A 22 -11.62 4.03 1.78
C GLN A 22 -10.62 3.18 1.03
N GLU A 23 -10.30 3.61 -0.18
CA GLU A 23 -9.16 3.13 -0.95
C GLU A 23 -7.99 3.04 0.03
N LYS A 24 -7.72 1.83 0.56
CA LYS A 24 -6.63 1.65 1.51
C LYS A 24 -5.35 1.77 0.71
N ARG A 25 -4.79 2.97 0.72
CA ARG A 25 -3.52 3.28 0.07
C ARG A 25 -2.37 2.85 0.99
N TYR A 26 -1.30 2.37 0.37
CA TYR A 26 -0.11 1.89 1.06
C TYR A 26 1.12 2.47 0.40
N TYR A 27 2.11 2.82 1.22
CA TYR A 27 3.47 3.03 0.76
C TYR A 27 4.18 1.69 0.64
N VAL A 28 4.95 1.54 -0.43
CA VAL A 28 5.87 0.42 -0.60
C VAL A 28 7.28 0.91 -0.29
N ARG A 29 7.83 0.48 0.85
CA ARG A 29 9.20 0.81 1.26
C ARG A 29 10.13 -0.34 0.91
N LEU A 30 11.09 -0.08 0.03
CA LEU A 30 12.19 -1.00 -0.25
C LEU A 30 13.22 -0.85 0.87
N THR A 31 13.51 -1.94 1.60
CA THR A 31 14.44 -1.95 2.75
C THR A 31 15.74 -2.69 2.47
N CYS A 32 15.76 -3.59 1.48
CA CYS A 32 16.98 -4.20 0.95
C CYS A 32 16.72 -4.68 -0.47
N TYR A 33 17.70 -4.54 -1.36
CA TYR A 33 17.64 -5.04 -2.74
C TYR A 33 18.20 -6.45 -2.91
N GLY A 34 18.73 -7.04 -1.84
CA GLY A 34 19.27 -8.41 -1.82
C GLY A 34 20.42 -8.63 -2.80
N ASN A 35 20.52 -9.84 -3.33
CA ASN A 35 21.62 -10.25 -4.21
C ASN A 35 21.40 -9.90 -5.70
N TYR A 36 20.18 -9.53 -6.09
CA TYR A 36 19.79 -9.37 -7.49
C TYR A 36 19.57 -7.91 -7.89
N LYS A 37 20.53 -7.04 -7.54
CA LYS A 37 20.48 -5.58 -7.72
C LYS A 37 20.04 -5.13 -9.13
N ILE A 38 20.57 -5.74 -10.19
CA ILE A 38 20.21 -5.38 -11.58
C ILE A 38 18.73 -5.65 -11.86
N GLN A 39 18.17 -6.74 -11.32
CA GLN A 39 16.77 -7.11 -11.53
C GLN A 39 15.85 -6.15 -10.77
N ILE A 40 16.21 -5.77 -9.55
CA ILE A 40 15.48 -4.77 -8.77
C ILE A 40 15.49 -3.40 -9.47
N ILE A 41 16.63 -2.98 -10.02
CA ILE A 41 16.72 -1.73 -10.81
C ILE A 41 15.77 -1.79 -12.01
N LYS A 42 15.64 -2.93 -12.70
CA LYS A 42 14.69 -3.07 -13.81
C LYS A 42 13.24 -2.91 -13.33
N ILE A 43 12.87 -3.58 -12.24
CA ILE A 43 11.53 -3.48 -11.66
C ILE A 43 11.22 -2.04 -11.22
N ILE A 44 12.15 -1.37 -10.54
CA ILE A 44 12.00 0.04 -10.15
C ILE A 44 11.79 0.92 -11.38
N ARG A 45 12.56 0.72 -12.45
CA ARG A 45 12.38 1.47 -13.71
C ARG A 45 11.02 1.26 -14.35
N GLU A 46 10.53 0.02 -14.37
CA GLU A 46 9.22 -0.31 -14.93
C GLU A 46 8.07 0.31 -14.11
N ILE A 47 8.25 0.40 -12.80
CA ILE A 47 7.23 0.92 -11.87
C ILE A 47 7.24 2.44 -11.82
N THR A 48 8.40 3.07 -11.67
CA THR A 48 8.51 4.52 -11.41
C THR A 48 8.84 5.32 -12.66
N GLY A 49 9.26 4.67 -13.76
CA GLY A 49 9.69 5.35 -14.99
C GLY A 49 11.05 6.07 -14.87
N PHE A 50 11.78 5.89 -13.77
CA PHE A 50 13.07 6.55 -13.56
C PHE A 50 14.12 6.20 -14.61
N GLY A 51 15.02 7.15 -14.87
CA GLY A 51 16.19 6.93 -15.71
C GLY A 51 17.12 5.86 -15.11
N LEU A 52 18.03 5.31 -15.93
CA LEU A 52 19.01 4.30 -15.47
C LEU A 52 19.85 4.79 -14.29
N LYS A 53 20.22 6.07 -14.30
CA LYS A 53 21.01 6.71 -13.23
C LYS A 53 20.19 6.84 -11.93
N GLN A 54 19.01 7.45 -12.01
CA GLN A 54 18.10 7.64 -10.88
C GLN A 54 17.70 6.32 -10.22
N SER A 55 17.44 5.28 -11.01
CA SER A 55 17.03 3.97 -10.46
C SER A 55 18.16 3.24 -9.75
N LYS A 56 19.41 3.42 -10.20
CA LYS A 56 20.59 2.89 -9.51
C LYS A 56 20.77 3.60 -8.16
N GLU A 57 20.75 4.92 -8.17
CA GLU A 57 20.89 5.74 -6.97
C GLU A 57 19.77 5.43 -5.96
N PHE A 58 18.52 5.28 -6.42
CA PHE A 58 17.39 4.93 -5.56
C PHE A 58 17.52 3.55 -4.91
N VAL A 59 17.92 2.53 -5.67
CA VAL A 59 18.11 1.18 -5.14
C VAL A 59 19.30 1.13 -4.17
N GLU A 60 20.30 1.99 -4.36
CA GLU A 60 21.44 2.13 -3.44
C GLU A 60 21.10 2.95 -2.18
N SER A 61 20.13 3.86 -2.25
CA SER A 61 19.69 4.70 -1.13
C SER A 61 18.68 4.02 -0.20
N VAL A 62 18.57 2.70 -0.28
CA VAL A 62 17.68 1.90 0.54
C VAL A 62 18.13 1.97 2.02
N PRO A 63 17.22 2.18 3.01
CA PRO A 63 15.76 2.11 2.92
C PRO A 63 15.08 3.35 2.30
N ALA A 64 14.25 3.12 1.27
CA ALA A 64 13.59 4.18 0.51
C ALA A 64 12.14 3.81 0.14
N ASN A 65 11.25 4.81 0.10
CA ASN A 65 9.85 4.64 -0.32
C ASN A 65 9.77 4.77 -1.85
N ILE A 66 9.14 3.80 -2.51
CA ILE A 66 8.95 3.82 -3.96
C ILE A 66 7.87 4.87 -4.28
N PRO A 67 8.19 5.89 -5.09
CA PRO A 67 7.20 6.86 -5.54
C PRO A 67 6.37 6.27 -6.67
N PHE A 68 5.06 6.13 -6.45
CA PHE A 68 4.12 5.64 -7.47
C PHE A 68 3.20 6.73 -8.02
N ASP A 69 2.81 7.67 -7.16
CA ASP A 69 1.90 8.75 -7.50
C ASP A 69 2.51 10.09 -7.05
N THR A 70 2.41 11.11 -7.89
CA THR A 70 3.04 12.42 -7.70
C THR A 70 2.47 13.20 -6.52
N ASN A 71 1.27 12.86 -6.05
CA ASN A 71 0.59 13.58 -4.96
C ASN A 71 0.75 12.93 -3.58
N THR A 72 0.77 11.59 -3.51
CA THR A 72 0.71 10.88 -2.21
C THR A 72 1.74 9.77 -2.03
N ASN A 73 2.56 9.42 -3.05
CA ASN A 73 3.50 8.29 -3.03
C ASN A 73 2.89 6.94 -2.58
N ALA A 74 1.58 6.81 -2.56
CA ALA A 74 0.87 5.64 -2.07
C ALA A 74 0.05 4.99 -3.20
N ILE A 75 -0.19 3.69 -3.09
CA ILE A 75 -0.95 2.91 -4.06
C ILE A 75 -1.94 1.98 -3.40
N ASP A 76 -2.97 1.60 -4.14
CA ASP A 76 -3.99 0.66 -3.66
C ASP A 76 -3.38 -0.66 -3.23
N ILE A 77 -4.03 -1.31 -2.26
CA ILE A 77 -3.58 -2.57 -1.67
C ILE A 77 -3.25 -3.64 -2.70
N GLU A 78 -4.05 -3.78 -3.77
CA GLU A 78 -3.83 -4.79 -4.81
C GLU A 78 -2.53 -4.52 -5.59
N ASN A 79 -2.31 -3.27 -5.98
CA ASN A 79 -1.12 -2.87 -6.72
C ASN A 79 0.11 -2.94 -5.81
N ALA A 80 -0.04 -2.55 -4.54
CA ALA A 80 1.01 -2.63 -3.53
C ALA A 80 1.49 -4.07 -3.34
N GLN A 81 0.56 -5.01 -3.18
CA GLN A 81 0.86 -6.43 -3.06
C GLN A 81 1.54 -6.98 -4.33
N LYS A 82 1.06 -6.62 -5.52
CA LYS A 82 1.70 -7.04 -6.79
C LYS A 82 3.15 -6.58 -6.87
N VAL A 83 3.43 -5.33 -6.51
CA VAL A 83 4.80 -4.78 -6.52
C VAL A 83 5.69 -5.45 -5.48
N VAL A 84 5.18 -5.61 -4.25
CA VAL A 84 5.88 -6.30 -3.16
C VAL A 84 6.23 -7.73 -3.56
N ASN A 85 5.31 -8.46 -4.17
CA ASN A 85 5.54 -9.83 -4.62
C ASN A 85 6.62 -9.88 -5.70
N LYS A 86 6.53 -9.02 -6.73
CA LYS A 86 7.56 -8.93 -7.79
C LYS A 86 8.96 -8.64 -7.23
N LEU A 87 9.06 -7.76 -6.23
CA LEU A 87 10.33 -7.42 -5.60
C LEU A 87 10.84 -8.56 -4.69
N LYS A 88 9.96 -9.16 -3.88
CA LYS A 88 10.30 -10.28 -2.98
C LYS A 88 10.71 -11.54 -3.74
N GLU A 89 10.07 -11.86 -4.86
CA GLU A 89 10.46 -12.96 -5.76
C GLU A 89 11.90 -12.83 -6.26
N ARG A 90 12.41 -11.60 -6.36
CA ARG A 90 13.79 -11.30 -6.74
C ARG A 90 14.71 -11.08 -5.53
N GLY A 91 14.28 -11.46 -4.33
CA GLY A 91 15.08 -11.42 -3.11
C GLY A 91 15.24 -10.04 -2.48
N ALA A 92 14.43 -9.05 -2.87
CA ALA A 92 14.36 -7.78 -2.16
C ALA A 92 13.43 -7.86 -0.94
N THR A 93 13.75 -7.11 0.11
CA THR A 93 12.87 -6.94 1.26
C THR A 93 12.09 -5.65 1.12
N VAL A 94 10.79 -5.77 1.29
CA VAL A 94 9.84 -4.69 1.06
C VAL A 94 8.79 -4.69 2.17
N GLU A 95 8.52 -3.51 2.70
CA GLU A 95 7.55 -3.24 3.76
C GLU A 95 6.36 -2.45 3.20
N LEU A 96 5.16 -2.83 3.61
CA LEU A 96 3.93 -2.09 3.32
C LEU A 96 3.57 -1.23 4.52
N ILE A 97 3.52 0.08 4.32
CA ILE A 97 3.16 1.05 5.36
C ILE A 97 1.78 1.60 5.00
N PRO A 98 0.76 1.50 5.88
CA PRO A 98 -0.55 2.08 5.61
C PRO A 98 -0.45 3.60 5.47
N PHE A 99 -1.05 4.14 4.40
CA PHE A 99 -1.18 5.59 4.21
C PHE A 99 -2.30 6.08 5.12
N ASP A 100 -1.96 6.92 6.09
CA ASP A 100 -2.92 7.57 6.97
C ASP A 100 -3.04 9.03 6.56
N GLU A 101 -4.09 9.36 5.80
CA GLU A 101 -4.38 10.72 5.32
C GLU A 101 -4.56 11.73 6.47
N ARG A 102 -4.85 11.27 7.70
CA ARG A 102 -5.13 12.14 8.85
C ARG A 102 -3.88 12.74 9.49
N LYS A 103 -2.67 12.30 9.11
CA LYS A 103 -1.40 12.75 9.72
C LYS A 103 -0.67 13.85 8.95
N THR A 104 -1.16 14.26 7.79
CA THR A 104 -0.62 15.42 7.07
C THR A 104 -1.36 16.67 7.56
N SER A 105 -1.07 17.08 8.80
CA SER A 105 -1.49 18.36 9.38
C SER A 105 -0.31 19.33 9.38
#